data_AF-A0AAD8E4A0-F1
#
_entry.id   AF-A0AAD8E4A0-F1
#
_cell.length_a   1.000
_cell.length_b   1.000
_cell.length_c   1.000
_cell.angle_alpha   90.00
_cell.angle_beta   90.00
_cell.angle_gamma   90.00
#
_symmetry.space_group_name_H-M   'P 1'
#
loop_
_entity.id
_entity.type
_entity.pdbx_description
1 polymer ?
#
loop_
_entity_poly.entity_id
_entity_poly.type
_entity_poly.pdbx_seq_one_letter_code
_entity_poly.pdbx_strand_id
1 'polypeptide(L)'
;MLHIMQDYGEVVCVIGSSANADNMPIFLQADASLAVEPLYPQVCQKVAVFKETAPEQGPSPVELSRSLNSVACSISFRREDPISIFHLIMESRYYMQSVWNCVQFWICCGVTVSAVQVLGVFLMLPPVLADWRCAVVGLALLVPLISLSLVCSSSIIDRKYCSEWRTGKNQCVIDTQVSVFILWCYGSKFLPTVFMVLLFYSLTLSSLCEEIVMNNNTTCTMVYPLPAANVTLELWGGWSRYEYSLLTSQHTALILLVLHIDCDASNISPGIEHIPWQVLTLGLLSPLMIFVISELVKREEIKANVRYQKRARLEFGTKLGMNSPF
;
A
#
# COMPACT_ATOMS: atom_id res chain seq x y z
N MET A 1 -22.45 0.21 28.28
CA MET A 1 -22.67 -0.35 26.92
C MET A 1 -21.45 -0.17 26.03
N LEU A 2 -20.88 1.04 25.92
CA LEU A 2 -19.67 1.29 25.12
C LEU A 2 -18.51 0.34 25.47
N HIS A 3 -18.13 0.28 26.75
CA HIS A 3 -17.09 -0.63 27.23
C HIS A 3 -17.34 -2.09 26.82
N ILE A 4 -18.58 -2.57 26.97
CA ILE A 4 -18.93 -3.97 26.62
C ILE A 4 -18.68 -4.22 25.13
N MET A 5 -19.08 -3.29 24.25
CA MET A 5 -18.84 -3.43 22.81
C MET A 5 -17.34 -3.37 22.46
N GLN A 6 -16.59 -2.47 23.10
CA GLN A 6 -15.14 -2.37 22.96
C GLN A 6 -14.42 -3.64 23.45
N ASP A 7 -14.87 -4.23 24.57
CA ASP A 7 -14.34 -5.48 25.12
C ASP A 7 -14.53 -6.67 24.16
N TYR A 8 -15.60 -6.65 23.34
CA TYR A 8 -15.83 -7.63 22.28
C TYR A 8 -15.09 -7.34 20.97
N GLY A 9 -14.21 -6.31 20.95
CA GLY A 9 -13.40 -5.91 19.80
C GLY A 9 -14.19 -5.20 18.70
N GLU A 10 -15.37 -4.66 19.01
CA GLU A 10 -16.12 -3.81 18.09
C GLU A 10 -15.63 -2.36 18.22
N VAL A 11 -15.48 -1.67 17.09
CA VAL A 11 -15.18 -0.23 17.08
C VAL A 11 -16.49 0.54 17.21
N VAL A 12 -16.60 1.37 18.25
CA VAL A 12 -17.84 2.06 18.60
C VAL A 12 -17.79 3.53 18.23
N CYS A 13 -18.71 3.91 17.35
CA CYS A 13 -18.92 5.28 16.92
C CYS A 13 -20.17 5.86 17.60
N VAL A 14 -20.04 6.95 18.33
CA VAL A 14 -21.15 7.61 19.05
C VAL A 14 -21.57 8.87 18.32
N ILE A 15 -22.88 9.02 18.10
CA ILE A 15 -23.50 10.24 17.56
C ILE A 15 -24.37 10.83 18.65
N GLY A 16 -24.17 12.10 18.99
CA GLY A 16 -24.91 12.74 20.07
C GLY A 16 -25.06 14.24 19.91
N SER A 17 -25.99 14.81 20.68
CA SER A 17 -26.22 16.26 20.70
C SER A 17 -25.02 17.00 21.25
N SER A 18 -24.55 18.02 20.53
CA SER A 18 -23.50 18.93 20.99
C SER A 18 -23.99 19.98 22.00
N ALA A 19 -25.31 20.13 22.14
CA ALA A 19 -25.90 21.05 23.11
C ALA A 19 -25.96 20.48 24.55
N ASN A 20 -25.74 19.18 24.72
CA ASN A 20 -25.79 18.53 26.03
C ASN A 20 -24.38 18.24 26.57
N ALA A 21 -24.02 18.86 27.69
CA ALA A 21 -22.70 18.70 28.32
C ALA A 21 -22.49 17.27 28.87
N ASP A 22 -23.56 16.57 29.26
CA ASP A 22 -23.48 15.20 29.76
C ASP A 22 -22.99 14.19 28.70
N ASN A 23 -23.06 14.56 27.42
CA ASN A 23 -22.56 13.71 26.34
C ASN A 23 -21.03 13.76 26.22
N MET A 24 -20.36 14.77 26.78
CA MET A 24 -18.91 14.93 26.68
C MET A 24 -18.11 13.71 27.20
N PRO A 25 -18.38 13.13 28.39
CA PRO A 25 -17.69 11.91 28.82
C PRO A 25 -17.97 10.71 27.90
N ILE A 26 -19.16 10.65 27.28
CA ILE A 26 -19.52 9.58 26.34
C ILE A 26 -18.72 9.72 25.04
N PHE A 27 -18.55 10.96 24.55
CA PHE A 27 -17.73 11.25 23.37
C PHE A 27 -16.26 10.93 23.57
N LEU A 28 -15.72 11.14 24.78
CA LEU A 28 -14.34 10.80 25.14
C LEU A 28 -14.11 9.29 25.27
N GLN A 29 -15.13 8.53 25.68
CA GLN A 29 -15.02 7.08 25.84
C GLN A 29 -15.13 6.31 24.52
N ALA A 30 -15.82 6.87 23.52
CA ALA A 30 -16.01 6.24 22.22
C ALA A 30 -14.72 6.24 21.38
N ASP A 31 -14.58 5.27 20.47
CA ASP A 31 -13.42 5.23 19.55
C ASP A 31 -13.49 6.33 18.49
N ALA A 32 -14.72 6.72 18.12
CA ALA A 32 -15.01 7.89 17.30
C ALA A 32 -16.31 8.54 17.80
N SER A 33 -16.37 9.87 17.78
CA SER A 33 -17.52 10.62 18.25
C SER A 33 -17.88 11.75 17.29
N LEU A 34 -19.19 11.88 17.02
CA LEU A 34 -19.77 12.88 16.14
C LEU A 34 -20.76 13.72 16.93
N ALA A 35 -20.46 15.01 17.06
CA ALA A 35 -21.37 15.96 17.67
C ALA A 35 -22.33 16.48 16.60
N VAL A 36 -23.63 16.48 16.88
CA VAL A 36 -24.65 17.01 15.97
C VAL A 36 -25.41 18.10 16.69
N GLU A 37 -25.56 19.25 16.04
CA GLU A 37 -26.44 20.29 16.52
C GLU A 37 -27.90 19.85 16.48
N PRO A 38 -28.61 19.78 17.63
CA PRO A 38 -29.98 19.29 17.66
C PRO A 38 -30.95 20.31 17.07
N LEU A 39 -32.12 19.82 16.66
CA LEU A 39 -33.28 20.68 16.48
C LEU A 39 -33.79 21.13 17.85
N TYR A 40 -33.57 22.40 18.16
CA TYR A 40 -34.17 23.01 19.33
C TYR A 40 -35.69 23.03 19.17
N PRO A 41 -36.46 22.72 20.22
CA PRO A 41 -37.91 22.65 20.14
C PRO A 41 -38.48 24.02 19.74
N GLN A 42 -39.06 24.11 18.54
CA GLN A 42 -39.72 25.33 18.03
C GLN A 42 -41.25 25.26 18.13
N VAL A 43 -41.79 24.26 18.83
CA VAL A 43 -43.24 24.05 18.91
C VAL A 43 -43.86 25.29 19.56
N CYS A 44 -44.68 26.00 18.76
CA CYS A 44 -45.38 27.26 19.08
C CYS A 44 -44.58 28.57 19.07
N GLN A 45 -43.32 28.60 18.60
CA GLN A 45 -42.52 29.83 18.54
C GLN A 45 -42.53 30.46 17.13
N LYS A 46 -42.87 31.75 17.02
CA LYS A 46 -42.85 32.53 15.76
C LYS A 46 -41.54 33.29 15.53
N VAL A 47 -40.59 33.18 16.45
CA VAL A 47 -39.32 33.91 16.46
C VAL A 47 -38.19 32.89 16.45
N ALA A 48 -37.10 33.20 15.76
CA ALA A 48 -35.91 32.36 15.78
C ALA A 48 -35.39 32.16 17.22
N VAL A 49 -34.98 30.93 17.53
CA VAL A 49 -34.48 30.55 18.87
C VAL A 49 -33.19 31.29 19.21
N PHE A 50 -32.41 31.65 18.19
CA PHE A 50 -31.14 32.37 18.34
C PHE A 50 -31.10 33.59 17.42
N LYS A 51 -30.43 34.65 17.90
CA LYS A 51 -29.94 35.74 17.07
C LYS A 51 -28.47 35.51 16.80
N GLU A 52 -28.08 35.61 15.53
CA GLU A 52 -26.68 35.66 15.14
C GLU A 52 -26.00 36.86 15.82
N THR A 53 -24.85 36.63 16.43
CA THR A 53 -24.06 37.70 17.04
C THR A 53 -23.30 38.46 15.96
N ALA A 54 -23.21 39.78 16.10
CA ALA A 54 -22.33 40.59 15.26
C ALA A 54 -20.85 40.22 15.55
N PRO A 55 -19.94 40.35 14.57
CA PRO A 55 -18.52 40.00 14.77
C PRO A 55 -17.86 40.76 15.93
N GLU A 56 -18.38 41.93 16.30
CA GLU A 56 -17.88 42.77 17.38
C GLU A 56 -18.34 42.32 18.79
N GLN A 57 -19.35 41.45 18.86
CA GLN A 57 -19.95 40.94 20.11
C GLN A 57 -19.40 39.57 20.53
N GLY A 58 -18.58 38.94 19.68
CA GLY A 58 -17.99 37.64 19.94
C GLY A 58 -18.95 36.45 19.71
N PRO A 59 -18.50 35.22 20.03
CA PRO A 59 -19.30 34.02 19.82
C PRO A 59 -20.50 33.99 20.77
N SER A 60 -21.66 33.53 20.28
CA SER A 60 -22.83 33.38 21.14
C SER A 60 -22.55 32.36 22.27
N PRO A 61 -23.14 32.53 23.48
CA PRO A 61 -22.95 31.58 24.58
C PRO A 61 -23.31 30.13 24.21
N VAL A 62 -24.29 29.98 23.30
CA VAL A 62 -24.73 28.68 22.79
C VAL A 62 -23.69 28.09 21.83
N GLU A 63 -23.11 28.92 20.97
CA GLU A 63 -22.02 28.51 20.09
C GLU A 63 -20.77 28.11 20.88
N LEU A 64 -20.44 28.88 21.92
CA LEU A 64 -19.34 28.55 22.81
C LEU A 64 -19.60 27.24 23.55
N SER A 65 -20.77 27.08 24.17
CA SER A 65 -21.18 25.85 24.85
C SER A 65 -21.10 24.64 23.91
N ARG A 66 -21.65 24.77 22.71
CA ARG A 66 -21.59 23.73 21.67
C ARG A 66 -20.16 23.36 21.31
N SER A 67 -19.32 24.36 21.06
CA SER A 67 -17.90 24.15 20.71
C SER A 67 -17.16 23.42 21.82
N LEU A 68 -17.38 23.82 23.09
CA LEU A 68 -16.77 23.19 24.26
C LEU A 68 -17.21 21.74 24.44
N ASN A 69 -18.51 21.45 24.28
CA ASN A 69 -19.04 20.11 24.41
C ASN A 69 -18.61 19.17 23.27
N SER A 70 -18.28 19.70 22.09
CA SER A 70 -17.84 18.93 20.93
C SER A 70 -16.33 18.86 20.76
N VAL A 71 -15.51 19.44 21.66
CA VAL A 71 -14.03 19.39 21.59
C VAL A 71 -13.52 17.95 21.55
N ALA A 72 -14.18 17.04 22.25
CA ALA A 72 -13.84 15.62 22.27
C ALA A 72 -14.21 14.87 20.98
N CYS A 73 -15.05 15.46 20.13
CA CYS A 73 -15.54 14.83 18.92
C CYS A 73 -14.58 14.98 17.76
N SER A 74 -14.46 13.94 16.94
CA SER A 74 -13.66 13.99 15.71
C SER A 74 -14.29 14.93 14.68
N ILE A 75 -15.62 14.99 14.64
CA ILE A 75 -16.40 15.80 13.69
C ILE A 75 -17.59 16.43 14.43
N SER A 76 -17.88 17.70 14.14
CA SER A 76 -19.06 18.41 14.64
C SER A 76 -19.87 18.93 13.45
N PHE A 77 -21.14 18.54 13.35
CA PHE A 77 -22.06 19.01 12.31
C PHE A 77 -22.90 20.17 12.79
N ARG A 78 -23.01 21.19 11.94
CA ARG A 78 -24.02 22.24 12.03
C ARG A 78 -25.24 21.85 11.22
N ARG A 79 -26.38 22.47 11.54
CA ARG A 79 -27.63 22.20 10.83
C ARG A 79 -27.57 22.62 9.36
N GLU A 80 -26.85 23.70 9.04
CA GLU A 80 -26.75 24.22 7.68
C GLU A 80 -25.81 23.40 6.79
N ASP A 81 -25.07 22.44 7.36
CA ASP A 81 -24.11 21.65 6.60
C ASP A 81 -24.83 20.70 5.62
N PRO A 82 -24.58 20.82 4.30
CA PRO A 82 -25.26 20.00 3.30
C PRO A 82 -24.73 18.55 3.23
N ILE A 83 -23.78 18.18 4.10
CA ILE A 83 -23.02 16.93 4.00
C ILE A 83 -23.74 15.83 4.78
N SER A 84 -24.19 14.79 4.07
CA SER A 84 -24.75 13.61 4.72
C SER A 84 -23.65 12.77 5.39
N ILE A 85 -23.92 12.32 6.63
CA ILE A 85 -23.03 11.42 7.39
C ILE A 85 -22.72 10.15 6.57
N PHE A 86 -23.71 9.64 5.83
CA PHE A 86 -23.53 8.47 4.98
C PHE A 86 -22.47 8.70 3.88
N HIS A 87 -22.49 9.85 3.22
CA HIS A 87 -21.49 10.19 2.21
C HIS A 87 -20.08 10.29 2.81
N LEU A 88 -19.96 10.86 4.02
CA LEU A 88 -18.67 10.93 4.73
C LEU A 88 -18.15 9.54 5.12
N ILE A 89 -19.04 8.64 5.54
CA ILE A 89 -18.69 7.24 5.81
C ILE A 89 -18.23 6.54 4.52
N MET A 90 -18.90 6.75 3.39
CA MET A 90 -18.49 6.14 2.11
C MET A 90 -17.10 6.62 1.67
N GLU A 91 -16.85 7.93 1.70
CA GLU A 91 -15.55 8.49 1.30
C GLU A 91 -14.42 8.08 2.25
N SER A 92 -14.67 8.04 3.57
CA SER A 92 -13.66 7.59 4.54
C SER A 92 -13.27 6.11 4.34
N ARG A 93 -14.23 5.23 4.03
CA ARG A 93 -13.95 3.81 3.72
C ARG A 93 -13.12 3.65 2.47
N TYR A 94 -13.48 4.40 1.42
CA TYR A 94 -12.72 4.41 0.17
C TYR A 94 -11.28 4.89 0.38
N TYR A 95 -11.12 6.00 1.11
CA TYR A 95 -9.81 6.54 1.46
C TYR A 95 -8.98 5.52 2.26
N MET A 96 -9.58 4.91 3.29
CA MET A 96 -8.90 3.91 4.12
C MET A 96 -8.42 2.71 3.30
N GLN A 97 -9.25 2.19 2.39
CA GLN A 97 -8.85 1.10 1.50
C GLN A 97 -7.67 1.51 0.60
N SER A 98 -7.73 2.72 0.04
CA SER A 98 -6.66 3.25 -0.81
C SER A 98 -5.34 3.40 -0.03
N VAL A 99 -5.39 3.88 1.22
CA VAL A 99 -4.22 3.98 2.09
C VAL A 99 -3.63 2.60 2.40
N TRP A 100 -4.45 1.61 2.74
CA TRP A 100 -3.96 0.25 2.99
C TRP A 100 -3.36 -0.40 1.74
N ASN A 101 -3.95 -0.19 0.56
CA ASN A 101 -3.38 -0.64 -0.71
C ASN A 101 -2.00 0.00 -0.96
N CYS A 102 -1.85 1.30 -0.65
CA CYS A 102 -0.59 2.04 -0.73
C CYS A 102 0.46 1.48 0.24
N VAL A 103 0.12 1.29 1.52
CA VAL A 103 1.02 0.71 2.54
C VAL A 103 1.45 -0.70 2.14
N GLN A 104 0.51 -1.52 1.67
CA GLN A 104 0.77 -2.87 1.20
C GLN A 104 1.76 -2.88 0.02
N PHE A 105 1.53 -2.03 -0.98
CA PHE A 105 2.44 -1.90 -2.12
C PHE A 105 3.84 -1.47 -1.68
N TRP A 106 3.93 -0.47 -0.80
CA TRP A 106 5.21 0.02 -0.27
C TRP A 106 6.01 -1.07 0.45
N ILE A 107 5.36 -1.82 1.35
CA ILE A 107 5.99 -2.95 2.06
C ILE A 107 6.47 -4.00 1.06
N CYS A 108 5.65 -4.35 0.07
CA CYS A 108 6.00 -5.37 -0.91
C CYS A 108 7.21 -4.98 -1.77
N CYS A 109 7.28 -3.72 -2.23
CA CYS A 109 8.42 -3.19 -2.96
C CYS A 109 9.71 -3.20 -2.11
N GLY A 110 9.61 -2.89 -0.81
CA GLY A 110 10.73 -3.01 0.11
C GLY A 110 11.21 -4.46 0.25
N VAL A 111 10.28 -5.40 0.41
CA VAL A 111 10.58 -6.83 0.54
C VAL A 111 11.22 -7.38 -0.74
N THR A 112 10.74 -7.04 -1.94
CA THR A 112 11.33 -7.52 -3.20
C THR A 112 12.77 -7.05 -3.39
N VAL A 113 13.06 -5.77 -3.14
CA VAL A 113 14.42 -5.23 -3.23
C VAL A 113 15.35 -5.96 -2.27
N SER A 114 14.91 -6.15 -1.02
CA SER A 114 15.70 -6.89 -0.01
C SER A 114 15.94 -8.35 -0.40
N ALA A 115 14.92 -9.02 -0.95
CA ALA A 115 15.01 -10.41 -1.38
C ALA A 115 15.98 -10.57 -2.56
N VAL A 116 15.99 -9.65 -3.53
CA VAL A 116 16.94 -9.65 -4.65
C VAL A 116 18.38 -9.52 -4.14
N GLN A 117 18.65 -8.62 -3.18
CA GLN A 117 20.00 -8.49 -2.60
C GLN A 117 20.44 -9.75 -1.84
N VAL A 118 19.58 -10.25 -0.95
CA VAL A 118 19.89 -11.42 -0.11
C VAL A 118 20.10 -12.66 -0.97
N LEU A 119 19.20 -12.93 -1.92
CA LEU A 119 19.33 -14.08 -2.83
C LEU A 119 20.50 -13.92 -3.80
N GLY A 120 20.80 -12.70 -4.26
CA GLY A 120 22.00 -12.43 -5.06
C GLY A 120 23.29 -12.82 -4.32
N VAL A 121 23.38 -12.49 -3.03
CA VAL A 121 24.52 -12.91 -2.18
C VAL A 121 24.54 -14.44 -1.99
N PHE A 122 23.39 -15.08 -1.75
CA PHE A 122 23.33 -16.55 -1.62
C PHE A 122 23.76 -17.28 -2.88
N LEU A 123 23.45 -16.73 -4.05
CA LEU A 123 23.83 -17.27 -5.35
C LEU A 123 25.28 -16.94 -5.72
N MET A 124 26.03 -16.27 -4.84
CA MET A 124 27.40 -15.81 -5.07
C MET A 124 27.50 -14.93 -6.32
N LEU A 125 26.57 -13.99 -6.50
CA LEU A 125 26.66 -12.94 -7.52
C LEU A 125 27.32 -11.68 -6.94
N PRO A 126 27.93 -10.83 -7.79
CA PRO A 126 28.24 -9.45 -7.42
C PRO A 126 26.98 -8.72 -6.92
N PRO A 127 27.13 -7.64 -6.14
CA PRO A 127 26.00 -6.98 -5.51
C PRO A 127 25.12 -6.37 -6.61
N VAL A 128 23.85 -6.77 -6.65
CA VAL A 128 22.92 -6.39 -7.73
C VAL A 128 22.64 -4.88 -7.69
N LEU A 129 22.64 -4.26 -6.49
CA LEU A 129 22.46 -2.82 -6.30
C LEU A 129 23.59 -2.31 -5.40
N ALA A 130 24.77 -2.05 -5.96
CA ALA A 130 25.90 -1.50 -5.22
C ALA A 130 25.66 -0.04 -4.78
N ASP A 131 24.95 0.74 -5.60
CA ASP A 131 24.68 2.15 -5.33
C ASP A 131 23.48 2.32 -4.39
N TRP A 132 23.76 2.33 -3.09
CA TRP A 132 22.76 2.62 -2.05
C TRP A 132 21.98 3.92 -2.30
N ARG A 133 22.60 4.90 -2.99
CA ARG A 133 21.97 6.17 -3.37
C ARG A 133 20.81 5.97 -4.35
N CYS A 134 20.96 5.11 -5.34
CA CYS A 134 19.92 4.82 -6.33
C CYS A 134 18.78 4.00 -5.71
N ALA A 135 19.13 3.01 -4.88
CA ALA A 135 18.13 2.19 -4.19
C ALA A 135 17.32 3.00 -3.16
N VAL A 136 17.95 3.85 -2.36
CA VAL A 136 17.27 4.64 -1.32
C VAL A 136 16.45 5.78 -1.92
N VAL A 137 16.98 6.51 -2.91
CA VAL A 137 16.25 7.64 -3.53
C VAL A 137 15.07 7.15 -4.39
N GLY A 138 15.23 6.05 -5.13
CA GLY A 138 14.14 5.44 -5.90
C GLY A 138 13.06 4.83 -5.00
N LEU A 139 13.44 4.08 -3.96
CA LEU A 139 12.49 3.38 -3.10
C LEU A 139 11.77 4.30 -2.11
N ALA A 140 12.43 5.33 -1.59
CA ALA A 140 11.86 6.21 -0.56
C ALA A 140 11.04 7.37 -1.13
N LEU A 141 11.24 7.74 -2.41
CA LEU A 141 10.57 8.91 -3.02
C LEU A 141 9.63 8.50 -4.15
N LEU A 142 10.04 7.57 -5.04
CA LEU A 142 9.21 7.17 -6.19
C LEU A 142 8.05 6.26 -5.76
N VAL A 143 8.30 5.27 -4.90
CA VAL A 143 7.27 4.30 -4.48
C VAL A 143 6.12 4.96 -3.71
N PRO A 144 6.37 5.90 -2.77
CA PRO A 144 5.29 6.65 -2.15
C PRO A 144 4.51 7.52 -3.15
N LEU A 145 5.20 8.17 -4.11
CA LEU A 145 4.55 9.01 -5.12
C LEU A 145 3.65 8.21 -6.08
N ILE A 146 4.09 7.02 -6.52
CA ILE A 146 3.27 6.09 -7.33
C ILE A 146 2.10 5.56 -6.49
N SER A 147 2.33 5.27 -5.22
CA SER A 147 1.25 4.81 -4.34
C SER A 147 0.21 5.90 -4.06
N LEU A 148 0.62 7.17 -4.01
CA LEU A 148 -0.26 8.33 -3.88
C LEU A 148 -1.07 8.59 -5.16
N SER A 149 -0.50 8.36 -6.34
CA SER A 149 -1.22 8.54 -7.61
C SER A 149 -2.37 7.52 -7.77
N LEU A 150 -2.22 6.32 -7.21
CA LEU A 150 -3.27 5.30 -7.15
C LEU A 150 -4.47 5.71 -6.27
N VAL A 151 -4.27 6.52 -5.23
CA VAL A 151 -5.37 7.05 -4.39
C VAL A 151 -6.26 7.99 -5.22
N CYS A 152 -5.66 8.80 -6.09
CA CYS A 152 -6.36 9.76 -6.96
C CYS A 152 -7.04 9.10 -8.17
N SER A 153 -6.60 7.92 -8.60
CA SER A 153 -7.21 7.16 -9.69
C SER A 153 -8.43 6.38 -9.19
N SER A 154 -9.49 7.09 -8.79
CA SER A 154 -10.71 6.45 -8.30
C SER A 154 -11.69 6.20 -9.44
N SER A 155 -12.00 4.92 -9.71
CA SER A 155 -13.16 4.57 -10.55
C SER A 155 -14.46 4.81 -9.75
N ILE A 156 -15.50 5.36 -10.40
CA ILE A 156 -16.83 5.58 -9.80
C ILE A 156 -17.49 4.25 -9.35
N ILE A 157 -17.07 3.13 -9.96
CA ILE A 157 -17.65 1.80 -9.72
C ILE A 157 -17.31 1.29 -8.32
N ASP A 158 -16.10 1.53 -7.82
CA ASP A 158 -15.63 1.04 -6.52
C ASP A 158 -16.33 1.70 -5.32
N ARG A 159 -16.80 2.95 -5.48
CA ARG A 159 -17.54 3.68 -4.44
C ARG A 159 -18.84 2.99 -4.05
N LYS A 160 -19.59 2.49 -5.04
CA LYS A 160 -20.87 1.82 -4.80
C LYS A 160 -20.67 0.49 -4.07
N TYR A 161 -19.65 -0.27 -4.47
CA TYR A 161 -19.30 -1.52 -3.80
C TYR A 161 -18.80 -1.29 -2.37
N CYS A 162 -17.95 -0.28 -2.09
CA CYS A 162 -17.42 -0.01 -0.75
C CYS A 162 -18.50 0.26 0.32
N SER A 163 -19.65 0.79 -0.08
CA SER A 163 -20.76 1.09 0.84
C SER A 163 -21.36 -0.14 1.52
N GLU A 164 -21.23 -1.32 0.91
CA GLU A 164 -21.80 -2.58 1.39
C GLU A 164 -20.82 -3.41 2.23
N TRP A 165 -19.55 -2.99 2.32
CA TRP A 165 -18.49 -3.76 2.98
C TRP A 165 -18.65 -3.68 4.48
N ARG A 166 -18.60 -4.85 5.13
CA ARG A 166 -18.61 -4.93 6.59
C ARG A 166 -17.18 -5.07 7.08
N THR A 167 -16.79 -4.12 7.92
CA THR A 167 -15.53 -4.19 8.66
C THR A 167 -15.60 -5.31 9.67
N GLY A 168 -14.53 -6.10 9.75
CA GLY A 168 -14.38 -7.13 10.77
C GLY A 168 -14.18 -6.52 12.16
N LYS A 169 -14.21 -7.36 13.18
CA LYS A 169 -13.79 -6.98 14.53
C LYS A 169 -12.29 -6.71 14.57
N ASN A 170 -11.85 -5.89 15.52
CA ASN A 170 -10.44 -5.82 15.88
C ASN A 170 -10.04 -7.14 16.53
N GLN A 171 -9.51 -8.06 15.73
CA GLN A 171 -8.99 -9.34 16.19
C GLN A 171 -7.47 -9.26 16.20
N CYS A 172 -6.88 -9.44 17.39
CA CYS A 172 -5.44 -9.58 17.54
C CYS A 172 -4.96 -11.02 17.30
N VAL A 173 -5.89 -11.97 17.11
CA VAL A 173 -5.56 -13.39 16.91
C VAL A 173 -5.38 -13.65 15.42
N ILE A 174 -4.13 -13.90 15.03
CA ILE A 174 -3.78 -14.25 13.67
C ILE A 174 -4.15 -15.71 13.43
N ASP A 175 -5.13 -15.96 12.56
CA ASP A 175 -5.45 -17.30 12.11
C ASP A 175 -4.35 -17.83 11.16
N THR A 176 -3.88 -19.05 11.42
CA THR A 176 -2.87 -19.71 10.60
C THR A 176 -3.35 -19.93 9.16
N GLN A 177 -4.65 -20.23 8.97
CA GLN A 177 -5.19 -20.42 7.61
C GLN A 177 -5.15 -19.12 6.80
N VAL A 178 -5.49 -18.00 7.44
CA VAL A 178 -5.42 -16.66 6.83
C VAL A 178 -3.97 -16.29 6.53
N SER A 179 -3.04 -16.62 7.42
CA SER A 179 -1.60 -16.36 7.23
C SER A 179 -1.01 -17.13 6.05
N VAL A 180 -1.36 -18.41 5.88
CA VAL A 180 -0.92 -19.22 4.74
C VAL A 180 -1.50 -18.67 3.44
N PHE A 181 -2.77 -18.25 3.45
CA PHE A 181 -3.41 -17.63 2.28
C PHE A 181 -2.73 -16.30 1.89
N ILE A 182 -2.42 -15.46 2.88
CA ILE A 182 -1.64 -14.22 2.71
C ILE A 182 -0.29 -14.57 2.10
N LEU A 183 0.50 -15.44 2.73
CA LEU A 183 1.82 -15.83 2.25
C LEU A 183 1.80 -16.36 0.81
N TRP A 184 0.80 -17.17 0.46
CA TRP A 184 0.61 -17.68 -0.90
C TRP A 184 0.30 -16.55 -1.90
N CYS A 185 -0.62 -15.64 -1.56
CA CYS A 185 -1.04 -14.54 -2.44
C CYS A 185 0.08 -13.53 -2.68
N TYR A 186 0.81 -13.13 -1.64
CA TYR A 186 1.94 -12.21 -1.76
C TYR A 186 3.16 -12.91 -2.36
N GLY A 187 3.48 -14.13 -1.93
CA GLY A 187 4.59 -14.90 -2.48
C GLY A 187 4.46 -15.14 -3.98
N SER A 188 3.27 -15.51 -4.47
CA SER A 188 3.04 -15.78 -5.89
C SER A 188 3.12 -14.53 -6.79
N LYS A 189 2.90 -13.32 -6.26
CA LYS A 189 3.06 -12.06 -7.01
C LYS A 189 4.52 -11.63 -7.14
N PHE A 190 5.30 -11.78 -6.07
CA PHE A 190 6.64 -11.19 -5.97
C PHE A 190 7.80 -12.16 -6.17
N LEU A 191 7.60 -13.46 -5.94
CA LEU A 191 8.63 -14.47 -6.20
C LEU A 191 9.02 -14.53 -7.69
N PRO A 192 8.07 -14.46 -8.65
CA PRO A 192 8.43 -14.42 -10.08
C PRO A 192 9.30 -13.21 -10.44
N THR A 193 9.03 -12.03 -9.87
CA THR A 193 9.82 -10.82 -10.17
C THR A 193 11.25 -10.96 -9.65
N VAL A 194 11.42 -11.46 -8.42
CA VAL A 194 12.74 -11.71 -7.83
C VAL A 194 13.54 -12.72 -8.65
N PHE A 195 12.90 -13.82 -9.07
CA PHE A 195 13.54 -14.84 -9.90
C PHE A 195 13.96 -14.29 -11.27
N MET A 196 13.07 -13.57 -11.96
CA MET A 196 13.35 -13.04 -13.29
C MET A 196 14.46 -11.99 -13.28
N VAL A 197 14.52 -11.12 -12.28
CA VAL A 197 15.58 -10.11 -12.14
C VAL A 197 16.95 -10.76 -11.89
N LEU A 198 17.02 -11.76 -11.00
CA LEU A 198 18.27 -12.49 -10.74
C LEU A 198 18.74 -13.27 -11.97
N LEU A 199 17.82 -13.93 -12.67
CA LEU A 199 18.13 -14.67 -13.88
C LEU A 199 18.62 -13.72 -14.98
N PHE A 200 17.93 -12.60 -15.22
CA PHE A 200 18.38 -11.59 -16.18
C PHE A 200 19.78 -11.06 -15.84
N TYR A 201 20.01 -10.68 -14.58
CA TYR A 201 21.32 -10.19 -14.13
C TYR A 201 22.42 -11.23 -14.34
N SER A 202 22.19 -12.49 -13.98
CA SER A 202 23.16 -13.58 -14.18
C SER A 202 23.51 -13.80 -15.66
N LEU A 203 22.52 -13.73 -16.56
CA LEU A 203 22.74 -13.88 -18.00
C LEU A 203 23.49 -12.68 -18.60
N THR A 204 23.19 -11.45 -18.16
CA THR A 204 23.93 -10.25 -18.61
C THR A 204 25.40 -10.31 -18.22
N LEU A 205 25.71 -10.76 -17.00
CA LEU A 205 27.08 -10.91 -16.56
C LEU A 205 27.79 -12.05 -17.31
N SER A 206 27.10 -13.17 -17.57
CA SER A 206 27.64 -14.26 -18.39
C SER A 206 28.00 -13.81 -19.80
N SER A 207 27.14 -13.03 -20.46
CA SER A 207 27.41 -12.54 -21.83
C SER A 207 28.55 -11.54 -21.88
N LEU A 208 28.61 -10.63 -20.90
CA LEU A 208 29.73 -9.67 -20.79
C LEU A 208 31.04 -10.40 -20.47
N CYS A 209 30.99 -11.48 -19.70
CA CYS A 209 32.15 -12.32 -19.43
C CYS A 209 32.68 -12.99 -20.71
N GLU A 210 31.82 -13.52 -21.57
CA GLU A 210 32.21 -14.10 -22.86
C GLU A 210 32.87 -13.07 -23.80
N GLU A 211 32.34 -11.83 -23.85
CA GLU A 211 32.95 -10.75 -24.64
C GLU A 211 34.35 -10.37 -24.14
N ILE A 212 34.54 -10.35 -22.81
CA ILE A 212 35.84 -10.08 -22.17
C ILE A 212 36.85 -11.20 -22.44
N VAL A 213 36.41 -12.47 -22.41
CA VAL A 213 37.25 -13.64 -22.72
C VAL A 213 37.81 -13.55 -24.14
N MET A 214 36.96 -13.20 -25.11
CA MET A 214 37.35 -13.08 -26.53
C MET A 214 38.38 -11.98 -26.76
N ASN A 215 38.29 -10.87 -26.02
CA ASN A 215 39.17 -9.71 -26.22
C ASN A 215 40.51 -9.84 -25.48
N ASN A 216 40.55 -10.48 -24.31
CA ASN A 216 41.71 -10.43 -23.41
C ASN A 216 42.35 -11.79 -23.08
N ASN A 217 41.96 -12.90 -23.74
CA ASN A 217 42.47 -14.26 -23.47
C ASN A 217 42.36 -14.66 -21.98
N THR A 218 41.26 -14.30 -21.33
CA THR A 218 40.95 -14.71 -19.94
C THR A 218 40.05 -15.95 -19.94
N THR A 219 39.81 -16.56 -18.78
CA THR A 219 38.87 -17.69 -18.64
C THR A 219 37.65 -17.24 -17.83
N CYS A 220 36.43 -17.53 -18.31
CA CYS A 220 35.22 -17.29 -17.54
C CYS A 220 34.86 -18.54 -16.73
N THR A 221 34.71 -18.44 -15.40
CA THR A 221 34.07 -19.50 -14.60
C THR A 221 32.72 -19.03 -14.10
N MET A 222 31.66 -19.67 -14.57
CA MET A 222 30.26 -19.26 -14.35
C MET A 222 29.99 -17.83 -14.82
N VAL A 223 30.26 -16.84 -13.97
CA VAL A 223 29.93 -15.43 -14.16
C VAL A 223 31.15 -14.53 -13.91
N TYR A 224 32.28 -15.10 -13.50
CA TYR A 224 33.47 -14.36 -13.09
C TYR A 224 34.59 -14.46 -14.13
N PRO A 225 35.11 -13.33 -14.66
CA PRO A 225 36.28 -13.32 -15.53
C PRO A 225 37.54 -13.50 -14.68
N LEU A 226 38.18 -14.67 -14.77
CA LEU A 226 39.45 -14.96 -14.09
C LEU A 226 40.64 -14.87 -15.06
N PRO A 227 41.76 -14.29 -14.62
CA PRO A 227 42.99 -14.29 -15.41
C PRO A 227 43.54 -15.72 -15.55
N ALA A 228 44.10 -16.04 -16.71
CA ALA A 228 44.80 -17.30 -16.95
C ALA A 228 46.11 -17.34 -16.13
N ALA A 229 46.04 -18.00 -14.97
CA ALA A 229 47.11 -18.36 -14.04
C ALA A 229 47.77 -17.24 -13.20
N ASN A 230 47.89 -17.52 -11.89
CA ASN A 230 48.73 -16.88 -10.86
C ASN A 230 48.43 -15.42 -10.47
N VAL A 231 47.16 -15.06 -10.23
CA VAL A 231 46.80 -13.80 -9.55
C VAL A 231 45.97 -14.10 -8.30
N THR A 232 46.23 -13.32 -7.25
CA THR A 232 45.54 -13.31 -5.96
C THR A 232 44.04 -13.10 -6.08
N LEU A 233 43.30 -13.56 -5.08
CA LEU A 233 41.84 -13.40 -4.94
C LEU A 233 41.44 -11.92 -5.02
N GLU A 234 41.05 -11.45 -6.21
CA GLU A 234 40.64 -10.06 -6.44
C GLU A 234 39.23 -9.81 -5.92
N LEU A 235 38.97 -8.59 -5.47
CA LEU A 235 37.65 -8.17 -4.98
C LEU A 235 36.60 -8.39 -6.07
N TRP A 236 35.49 -9.04 -5.72
CA TRP A 236 34.41 -9.40 -6.65
C TRP A 236 34.84 -10.29 -7.84
N GLY A 237 35.89 -11.10 -7.69
CA GLY A 237 36.26 -12.12 -8.69
C GLY A 237 36.63 -11.57 -10.06
N GLY A 238 37.33 -10.42 -10.11
CA GLY A 238 37.85 -9.80 -11.34
C GLY A 238 36.99 -8.66 -11.91
N TRP A 239 35.75 -8.49 -11.42
CA TRP A 239 34.86 -7.40 -11.86
C TRP A 239 35.36 -6.00 -11.44
N SER A 240 36.26 -5.92 -10.44
CA SER A 240 36.91 -4.65 -10.08
C SER A 240 37.75 -4.04 -11.20
N ARG A 241 38.17 -4.82 -12.19
CA ARG A 241 38.93 -4.32 -13.36
C ARG A 241 38.02 -3.80 -14.47
N TYR A 242 36.76 -4.21 -14.45
CA TYR A 242 35.74 -3.92 -15.45
C TYR A 242 34.55 -3.20 -14.81
N GLU A 243 34.83 -2.14 -14.05
CA GLU A 243 33.83 -1.39 -13.28
C GLU A 243 32.68 -0.87 -14.15
N TYR A 244 32.96 -0.44 -15.37
CA TYR A 244 31.95 0.05 -16.31
C TYR A 244 30.95 -1.04 -16.73
N SER A 245 31.43 -2.26 -17.00
CA SER A 245 30.58 -3.39 -17.39
C SER A 245 29.73 -3.86 -16.20
N LEU A 246 30.30 -3.90 -14.99
CA LEU A 246 29.57 -4.22 -13.78
C LEU A 246 28.48 -3.17 -13.50
N LEU A 247 28.82 -1.87 -13.58
CA LEU A 247 27.87 -0.78 -13.36
C LEU A 247 26.72 -0.82 -14.40
N THR A 248 27.03 -1.14 -15.64
CA THR A 248 26.02 -1.30 -16.71
C THR A 248 25.07 -2.46 -16.42
N SER A 249 25.59 -3.60 -15.95
CA SER A 249 24.76 -4.75 -15.54
C SER A 249 23.86 -4.42 -14.33
N GLN A 250 24.34 -3.60 -13.39
CA GLN A 250 23.56 -3.17 -12.21
C GLN A 250 22.45 -2.19 -12.61
N HIS A 251 22.74 -1.22 -13.49
CA HIS A 251 21.73 -0.29 -13.98
C HIS A 251 20.65 -0.98 -14.82
N THR A 252 21.01 -1.95 -15.65
CA THR A 252 20.04 -2.71 -16.44
C THR A 252 19.14 -3.61 -15.57
N ALA A 253 19.69 -4.23 -14.52
CA ALA A 253 18.90 -4.95 -13.53
C ALA A 253 17.96 -4.01 -12.73
N LEU A 254 18.41 -2.81 -12.39
CA LEU A 254 17.58 -1.78 -11.74
C LEU A 254 16.44 -1.33 -12.66
N ILE A 255 16.71 -1.06 -13.94
CA ILE A 255 15.68 -0.69 -14.93
C ILE A 255 14.64 -1.81 -15.05
N LEU A 256 15.07 -3.07 -15.13
CA LEU A 256 14.14 -4.21 -15.19
C LEU A 256 13.28 -4.31 -13.93
N LEU A 257 13.88 -4.12 -12.75
CA LEU A 257 13.17 -4.12 -11.48
C LEU A 257 12.12 -3.00 -11.42
N VAL A 258 12.47 -1.79 -11.89
CA VAL A 258 11.53 -0.66 -11.98
C VAL A 258 10.41 -0.99 -12.97
N LEU A 259 10.70 -1.55 -14.14
CA LEU A 259 9.70 -1.99 -15.13
C LEU A 259 8.74 -3.07 -14.59
N HIS A 260 9.17 -3.85 -13.60
CA HIS A 260 8.31 -4.85 -12.94
C HIS A 260 7.43 -4.24 -11.86
N ILE A 261 7.84 -3.10 -11.30
CA ILE A 261 7.11 -2.38 -10.25
C ILE A 261 6.16 -1.34 -10.86
N ASP A 262 6.57 -0.72 -11.97
CA ASP A 262 5.84 0.30 -12.71
C ASP A 262 5.90 -0.02 -14.21
N CYS A 263 4.76 0.00 -14.90
CA CYS A 263 4.67 -0.37 -16.31
C CYS A 263 5.10 0.78 -17.26
N ASP A 264 5.57 1.91 -16.70
CA ASP A 264 6.01 3.05 -17.49
C ASP A 264 7.44 2.86 -18.03
N ALA A 265 7.52 2.49 -19.31
CA ALA A 265 8.76 2.29 -20.06
C ALA A 265 9.26 3.57 -20.73
N SER A 266 9.09 4.74 -20.11
CA SER A 266 9.51 6.01 -20.71
C SER A 266 10.92 6.39 -20.29
N ASN A 267 11.87 6.23 -21.23
CA ASN A 267 13.29 6.60 -21.21
C ASN A 267 14.26 5.49 -20.78
N ILE A 268 14.38 4.46 -21.62
CA ILE A 268 15.52 3.53 -21.60
C ILE A 268 16.75 4.27 -22.15
N SER A 269 17.78 4.45 -21.31
CA SER A 269 19.07 5.08 -21.68
C SER A 269 19.86 4.22 -22.69
N PRO A 270 20.65 4.81 -23.62
CA PRO A 270 21.33 4.07 -24.68
C PRO A 270 22.62 3.44 -24.14
N GLY A 271 22.52 2.21 -23.64
CA GLY A 271 23.65 1.33 -23.30
C GLY A 271 23.45 -0.12 -23.72
N ILE A 272 22.53 -0.36 -24.67
CA ILE A 272 21.99 -1.69 -25.01
C ILE A 272 22.82 -2.40 -26.11
N GLU A 273 23.75 -1.71 -26.78
CA GLU A 273 24.49 -2.28 -27.92
C GLU A 273 25.34 -3.51 -27.56
N HIS A 274 25.77 -3.64 -26.30
CA HIS A 274 26.60 -4.77 -25.83
C HIS A 274 25.80 -5.93 -25.23
N ILE A 275 24.45 -5.84 -25.18
CA ILE A 275 23.62 -6.88 -24.55
C ILE A 275 23.08 -7.82 -25.64
N PRO A 276 23.23 -9.14 -25.47
CA PRO A 276 22.71 -10.10 -26.45
C PRO A 276 21.18 -10.00 -26.58
N TRP A 277 20.69 -10.12 -27.81
CA TRP A 277 19.28 -9.99 -28.16
C TRP A 277 18.38 -10.99 -27.40
N GLN A 278 18.91 -12.17 -27.04
CA GLN A 278 18.20 -13.18 -26.25
C GLN A 278 17.87 -12.68 -24.84
N VAL A 279 18.79 -11.94 -24.22
CA VAL A 279 18.59 -11.39 -22.87
C VAL A 279 17.61 -10.22 -22.91
N LEU A 280 17.70 -9.38 -23.96
CA LEU A 280 16.77 -8.28 -24.18
C LEU A 280 15.34 -8.76 -24.42
N THR A 281 15.14 -9.80 -25.24
CA THR A 281 13.82 -10.38 -25.51
C THR A 281 13.20 -11.00 -24.27
N LEU A 282 14.00 -11.68 -23.44
CA LEU A 282 13.56 -12.19 -22.15
C LEU A 282 13.15 -11.06 -21.20
N GLY A 283 13.95 -9.99 -21.13
CA GLY A 283 13.66 -8.79 -20.34
C GLY A 283 12.34 -8.13 -20.75
N LEU A 284 12.05 -8.02 -22.05
CA LEU A 284 10.80 -7.44 -22.56
C LEU A 284 9.57 -8.34 -22.41
N LEU A 285 9.72 -9.66 -22.46
CA LEU A 285 8.61 -10.60 -22.29
C LEU A 285 8.23 -10.79 -20.81
N SER A 286 9.19 -10.61 -19.90
CA SER A 286 9.00 -10.86 -18.47
C SER A 286 7.88 -10.05 -17.80
N PRO A 287 7.66 -8.74 -18.07
CA PRO A 287 6.56 -8.00 -17.45
C PRO A 287 5.19 -8.51 -17.91
N LEU A 288 5.05 -8.96 -19.16
CA LEU A 288 3.80 -9.55 -19.67
C LEU A 288 3.45 -10.83 -18.91
N MET A 289 4.45 -11.70 -18.67
CA MET A 289 4.26 -12.92 -17.89
C MET A 289 3.86 -12.61 -16.44
N ILE A 290 4.53 -11.64 -15.82
CA ILE A 290 4.23 -11.20 -14.45
C ILE A 290 2.83 -10.59 -14.37
N PHE A 291 2.40 -9.83 -15.38
CA PHE A 291 1.06 -9.28 -15.46
C PHE A 291 -0.01 -10.38 -15.48
N VAL A 292 0.17 -11.42 -16.29
CA VAL A 292 -0.75 -12.57 -16.36
C VAL A 292 -0.84 -13.29 -15.02
N ILE A 293 0.29 -13.56 -14.37
CA ILE A 293 0.32 -14.19 -13.04
C ILE A 293 -0.39 -13.31 -12.01
N SER A 294 -0.10 -12.01 -12.01
CA SER A 294 -0.71 -11.05 -11.09
C SER A 294 -2.23 -10.97 -11.25
N GLU A 295 -2.72 -10.99 -12.48
CA GLU A 295 -4.16 -10.97 -12.78
C GLU A 295 -4.86 -12.28 -12.36
N LEU A 296 -4.19 -13.43 -12.50
CA LEU A 296 -4.71 -14.71 -11.99
C LEU A 296 -4.81 -14.72 -10.46
N VAL A 297 -3.77 -14.26 -9.77
CA VAL A 297 -3.78 -14.17 -8.30
C VAL A 297 -4.83 -13.17 -7.81
N LYS A 298 -4.94 -12.01 -8.48
CA LYS A 298 -5.97 -11.00 -8.19
C LYS A 298 -7.38 -11.58 -8.31
N ARG A 299 -7.65 -12.42 -9.31
CA ARG A 299 -8.95 -13.10 -9.45
C ARG A 299 -9.26 -14.02 -8.27
N GLU A 300 -8.28 -14.78 -7.79
CA GLU A 300 -8.46 -15.65 -6.61
C GLU A 300 -8.65 -14.83 -5.33
N GLU A 301 -7.93 -13.72 -5.19
CA GLU A 301 -8.08 -12.77 -4.08
C GLU A 301 -9.49 -12.17 -4.04
N ILE A 302 -10.01 -11.70 -5.19
CA ILE A 302 -11.38 -11.17 -5.28
C ILE A 302 -12.41 -12.25 -4.91
N LYS A 303 -12.25 -13.48 -5.40
CA LYS A 303 -13.15 -14.60 -5.04
C LYS A 303 -13.12 -14.90 -3.54
N ALA A 304 -11.96 -14.84 -2.90
CA ALA A 304 -11.83 -15.03 -1.45
C ALA A 304 -12.50 -13.87 -0.68
N ASN A 305 -12.25 -12.63 -1.08
CA ASN A 305 -12.83 -11.44 -0.45
C ASN A 305 -14.36 -11.40 -0.57
N VAL A 306 -14.93 -11.78 -1.72
CA VAL A 306 -16.39 -11.90 -1.88
C VAL A 306 -16.98 -12.94 -0.93
N ARG A 307 -16.31 -14.08 -0.73
CA ARG A 307 -16.74 -15.11 0.24
C ARG A 307 -16.67 -14.60 1.67
N TYR A 308 -15.60 -13.89 2.01
CA TYR A 308 -15.42 -13.27 3.32
C TYR A 308 -16.53 -12.24 3.60
N GLN A 309 -16.80 -11.33 2.66
CA GLN A 309 -17.88 -10.32 2.79
C GLN A 309 -19.26 -10.97 2.94
N LYS A 310 -19.54 -12.08 2.23
CA LYS A 310 -20.79 -12.83 2.42
C LYS A 310 -20.92 -13.41 3.83
N ARG A 311 -19.83 -13.94 4.43
CA ARG A 311 -19.84 -14.43 5.82
C ARG A 311 -20.03 -13.31 6.82
N ALA A 312 -19.28 -12.21 6.67
CA ALA A 312 -19.45 -11.02 7.50
C ALA A 312 -20.87 -10.44 7.41
N ARG A 313 -21.52 -10.57 6.24
CA ARG A 313 -22.91 -10.18 6.06
C ARG A 313 -23.88 -11.02 6.91
N LEU A 314 -23.66 -12.33 7.01
CA LEU A 314 -24.50 -13.22 7.80
C LEU A 314 -24.32 -12.97 9.30
N GLU A 315 -23.08 -12.86 9.77
CA GLU A 315 -22.78 -12.61 11.20
C GLU A 315 -23.40 -11.31 11.71
N PHE A 316 -23.27 -10.23 10.95
CA PHE A 316 -23.86 -8.95 11.36
C PHE A 316 -25.40 -8.98 11.34
N GLY A 317 -26.01 -9.69 10.39
CA GLY A 317 -27.47 -9.89 10.36
C GLY A 317 -28.00 -10.60 11.60
N THR A 318 -27.25 -11.58 12.12
CA THR A 318 -27.63 -12.27 13.37
C THR A 318 -27.48 -11.42 14.63
N LYS A 319 -26.55 -10.45 14.65
CA LYS A 319 -26.33 -9.56 15.81
C LYS A 319 -27.40 -8.47 15.96
N LEU A 320 -27.81 -7.84 14.85
CA LEU A 320 -28.89 -6.84 14.89
C LEU A 320 -30.27 -7.47 15.06
N GLY A 321 -30.50 -8.64 14.45
CA GLY A 321 -31.78 -9.37 14.60
C GLY A 321 -32.06 -9.86 16.03
N MET A 322 -31.06 -9.88 16.92
CA MET A 322 -31.22 -10.24 18.33
C MET A 322 -31.49 -9.04 19.26
N ASN A 323 -31.11 -7.81 18.88
CA ASN A 323 -31.05 -6.67 19.82
C ASN A 323 -31.67 -5.34 19.34
N SER A 324 -32.32 -5.27 18.17
CA SER A 324 -33.14 -4.12 17.79
C SER A 324 -34.58 -4.54 17.47
N PRO A 325 -35.61 -3.98 18.13
CA PRO A 325 -36.95 -4.03 17.56
C PRO A 325 -36.94 -3.16 16.30
N PHE A 326 -37.59 -3.65 15.23
CA PHE A 326 -37.99 -2.79 14.12
C PHE A 326 -38.98 -1.73 14.59
#